data_AF-A0A3G6RJA8-F1
#
_entry.id   AF-A0A3G6RJA8-F1
#
_cell.length_a   1.000
_cell.length_b   1.000
_cell.length_c   1.000
_cell.angle_alpha   90.00
_cell.angle_beta   90.00
_cell.angle_gamma   90.00
#
_symmetry.space_group_name_H-M   'P 1'
#
loop_
_entity.id
_entity.type
_entity.pdbx_description
1 polymer ?
#
loop_
_entity_poly.entity_id
_entity_poly.type
_entity_poly.pdbx_seq_one_letter_code
_entity_poly.pdbx_strand_id
1 'polypeptide(L)'
;MFAFYPPKSPYKPYNNDIKNPKNVKFSMPLKLFSNEKELVEVTQPDILIYDYLQPGTYKYDVFLNRIEKGKVYLRVYDFNTNRILSEKEIKKQSMREVFNPSDELKEFSSGDKDFTVKEGDWGDYYGSRVEVWFQPDNPNEPERKLIEKNYIIQGN
;
A
#
# COMPACT_ATOMS: atom_id res chain seq x y z
N MET A 1 -36.56 -18.69 0.01
CA MET A 1 -35.82 -17.61 0.69
C MET A 1 -34.43 -18.13 0.97
N PHE A 2 -33.44 -17.79 0.13
CA PHE A 2 -32.05 -18.20 0.35
C PHE A 2 -31.41 -17.20 1.31
N ALA A 3 -31.03 -17.65 2.50
CA ALA A 3 -30.21 -16.85 3.39
C ALA A 3 -28.80 -16.79 2.79
N PHE A 4 -28.45 -15.64 2.22
CA PHE A 4 -27.08 -15.32 1.88
C PHE A 4 -26.34 -15.11 3.20
N TYR A 5 -25.57 -16.10 3.63
CA TYR A 5 -24.57 -15.92 4.67
C TYR A 5 -23.29 -15.47 3.96
N PRO A 6 -22.99 -14.16 3.90
CA PRO A 6 -21.70 -13.74 3.38
C PRO A 6 -20.62 -14.49 4.17
N PRO A 7 -19.56 -14.98 3.51
CA PRO A 7 -18.43 -15.53 4.23
C PRO A 7 -17.95 -14.47 5.22
N LYS A 8 -17.90 -14.81 6.51
CA LYS A 8 -17.33 -13.91 7.52
C LYS A 8 -15.89 -13.60 7.10
N SER A 9 -15.55 -12.32 7.06
CA SER A 9 -14.16 -11.87 6.92
C SER A 9 -13.26 -12.70 7.84
N PRO A 10 -12.12 -13.24 7.34
CA PRO A 10 -11.16 -13.94 8.20
C PRO A 10 -10.42 -12.98 9.12
N TYR A 11 -10.60 -11.67 8.93
CA TYR A 11 -10.00 -10.60 9.71
C TYR A 11 -10.88 -10.26 10.91
N LYS A 12 -10.32 -9.52 11.87
CA LYS A 12 -10.97 -9.22 13.14
C LYS A 12 -10.84 -7.74 13.45
N PRO A 13 -11.72 -7.18 14.30
CA PRO A 13 -11.59 -5.82 14.77
C PRO A 13 -10.23 -5.57 15.42
N TYR A 14 -9.64 -4.40 15.17
CA TYR A 14 -8.37 -4.05 15.78
C TYR A 14 -8.52 -3.74 17.26
N ASN A 15 -8.05 -4.64 18.13
CA ASN A 15 -7.98 -4.39 19.57
C ASN A 15 -6.52 -4.29 20.05
N ASN A 16 -5.61 -3.81 19.20
CA ASN A 16 -4.15 -3.91 19.42
C ASN A 16 -3.66 -5.36 19.65
N ASP A 17 -4.45 -6.36 19.28
CA ASP A 17 -4.22 -7.79 19.54
C ASP A 17 -3.88 -8.59 18.28
N ILE A 18 -3.68 -7.91 17.13
CA ILE A 18 -3.22 -8.57 15.90
C ILE A 18 -1.97 -9.37 16.23
N LYS A 19 -2.10 -10.70 16.17
CA LYS A 19 -0.98 -11.60 16.42
C LYS A 19 0.07 -11.37 15.34
N ASN A 20 1.20 -10.84 15.79
CA ASN A 20 2.42 -10.70 15.03
C ASN A 20 3.39 -11.81 15.47
N PRO A 21 3.27 -13.03 14.92
CA PRO A 21 4.07 -14.17 15.37
C PRO A 21 5.58 -13.99 15.13
N LYS A 22 5.97 -12.97 14.35
CA LYS A 22 7.33 -12.72 13.91
C LYS A 22 7.97 -11.50 14.58
N ASN A 23 7.28 -10.85 15.53
CA ASN A 23 7.74 -9.61 16.19
C ASN A 23 8.17 -8.50 15.20
N VAL A 24 7.50 -8.41 14.04
CA VAL A 24 7.77 -7.43 12.99
C VAL A 24 7.11 -6.08 13.29
N LYS A 25 7.78 -4.97 13.00
CA LYS A 25 7.20 -3.64 13.18
C LYS A 25 6.22 -3.32 12.05
N PHE A 26 5.08 -2.74 12.39
CA PHE A 26 4.09 -2.23 11.44
C PHE A 26 3.92 -0.73 11.60
N SER A 27 3.74 -0.04 10.48
CA SER A 27 3.29 1.36 10.46
C SER A 27 1.76 1.40 10.40
N MET A 28 1.18 2.50 10.87
CA MET A 28 -0.23 2.83 10.56
C MET A 28 -0.26 3.71 9.30
N PRO A 29 -1.31 3.59 8.47
CA PRO A 29 -1.63 4.63 7.51
C PRO A 29 -1.72 5.99 8.22
N LEU A 30 -1.11 7.00 7.61
CA LEU A 30 -1.18 8.39 8.06
C LEU A 30 -2.59 8.94 7.80
N LYS A 31 -2.95 10.01 8.49
CA LYS A 31 -4.24 10.68 8.29
C LYS A 31 -4.15 11.74 7.20
N LEU A 32 -5.16 11.77 6.33
CA LEU A 32 -5.42 12.87 5.40
C LEU A 32 -6.59 13.68 5.93
N PHE A 33 -6.32 14.88 6.46
CA PHE A 33 -7.36 15.80 6.92
C PHE A 33 -7.53 16.92 5.90
N SER A 34 -8.72 17.02 5.27
CA SER A 34 -9.03 18.13 4.35
C SER A 34 -7.98 18.36 3.23
N ASN A 35 -7.43 17.27 2.67
CA ASN A 35 -6.33 17.24 1.69
C ASN A 35 -4.95 17.68 2.20
N GLU A 36 -4.80 17.94 3.50
CA GLU A 36 -3.50 18.15 4.13
C GLU A 36 -2.93 16.80 4.61
N LYS A 37 -1.70 16.52 4.22
CA LYS A 37 -0.93 15.35 4.65
C LYS A 37 -0.29 15.64 6.00
N GLU A 38 -0.29 14.65 6.87
CA GLU A 38 0.56 14.67 8.07
C GLU A 38 2.02 14.88 7.66
N LEU A 39 2.70 15.84 8.29
CA LEU A 39 4.10 16.14 8.00
C LEU A 39 4.99 15.05 8.60
N VAL A 40 5.58 14.24 7.74
CA VAL A 40 6.52 13.18 8.10
C VAL A 40 7.84 13.43 7.41
N GLU A 41 8.93 13.40 8.18
CA GLU A 41 10.28 13.50 7.62
C GLU A 41 10.64 12.19 6.90
N VAL A 42 11.03 12.29 5.63
CA VAL A 42 11.47 11.16 4.82
C VAL A 42 12.87 11.47 4.28
N THR A 43 13.87 10.74 4.77
CA THR A 43 15.29 11.01 4.47
C THR A 43 15.91 10.00 3.51
N GLN A 44 15.18 8.95 3.15
CA GLN A 44 15.62 7.85 2.29
C GLN A 44 14.42 7.29 1.50
N PRO A 45 14.64 6.45 0.47
CA PRO A 45 13.54 5.83 -0.26
C PRO A 45 12.57 5.11 0.67
N ASP A 46 11.30 5.48 0.58
CA ASP A 46 10.25 4.95 1.44
C ASP A 46 8.88 5.08 0.74
N ILE A 47 7.88 4.41 1.31
CA ILE A 47 6.48 4.56 0.98
C ILE A 47 5.73 5.06 2.21
N LEU A 48 4.84 6.03 2.00
CA LEU A 48 3.84 6.46 2.97
C LEU A 48 2.46 6.07 2.45
N ILE A 49 1.64 5.44 3.29
CA ILE A 49 0.22 5.13 3.02
C ILE A 49 -0.64 6.06 3.85
N TYR A 50 -1.76 6.50 3.29
CA TYR A 50 -2.72 7.37 3.95
C TYR A 50 -4.13 6.79 3.91
N ASP A 51 -4.85 6.85 5.02
CA ASP A 51 -6.29 6.56 5.04
C ASP A 51 -7.04 7.57 4.17
N TYR A 52 -8.00 7.10 3.34
CA TYR A 52 -8.69 7.99 2.40
C TYR A 52 -10.18 7.67 2.22
N LEU A 53 -11.03 8.64 2.59
CA LEU A 53 -12.51 8.72 2.41
C LEU A 53 -13.36 7.57 2.96
N GLN A 54 -13.02 6.32 2.66
CA GLN A 54 -13.74 5.11 3.04
C GLN A 54 -12.77 4.10 3.64
N PRO A 55 -13.21 3.29 4.61
CA PRO A 55 -12.39 2.18 5.11
C PRO A 55 -11.94 1.27 3.96
N GLY A 56 -10.68 0.82 4.03
CA GLY A 56 -10.07 -0.03 3.00
C GLY A 56 -9.62 0.69 1.73
N THR A 57 -9.84 2.00 1.64
CA THR A 57 -9.34 2.85 0.56
C THR A 57 -8.21 3.75 1.06
N TYR A 58 -7.16 3.84 0.25
CA TYR A 58 -5.91 4.49 0.63
C TYR A 58 -5.33 5.35 -0.49
N LYS A 59 -4.60 6.39 -0.10
CA LYS A 59 -3.63 7.07 -0.97
C LYS A 59 -2.21 6.69 -0.57
N TYR A 60 -1.26 7.02 -1.42
CA TYR A 60 0.14 6.76 -1.09
C TYR A 60 1.08 7.76 -1.76
N ASP A 61 2.26 7.89 -1.18
CA ASP A 61 3.41 8.51 -1.83
C ASP A 61 4.59 7.56 -1.81
N VAL A 62 5.36 7.52 -2.90
CA VAL A 62 6.64 6.83 -2.95
C VAL A 62 7.74 7.86 -3.13
N PHE A 63 8.77 7.75 -2.30
CA PHE A 63 9.95 8.60 -2.34
C PHE A 63 11.09 7.79 -2.94
N LEU A 64 11.70 8.28 -4.02
CA LEU A 64 12.82 7.62 -4.70
C LEU A 64 13.94 8.61 -4.99
N ASN A 65 15.19 8.18 -4.81
CA ASN A 65 16.35 8.87 -5.38
C ASN A 65 16.38 8.58 -6.90
N ARG A 66 17.58 8.41 -7.46
CA ARG A 66 17.78 8.17 -8.90
C ARG A 66 17.01 6.93 -9.36
N ILE A 67 16.16 7.12 -10.36
CA ILE A 67 15.39 6.06 -11.02
C ILE A 67 15.20 6.40 -12.50
N GLU A 68 15.41 5.41 -13.36
CA GLU A 68 15.16 5.52 -14.79
C GLU A 68 13.66 5.68 -15.11
N LYS A 69 13.36 5.98 -16.38
CA LYS A 69 11.97 6.13 -16.82
C LYS A 69 11.25 4.78 -16.74
N GLY A 70 10.07 4.80 -16.12
CA GLY A 70 9.24 3.62 -15.99
C GLY A 70 8.02 3.90 -15.15
N LYS A 71 7.45 2.84 -14.59
CA LYS A 71 6.25 2.90 -13.76
C LYS A 71 6.49 2.20 -12.44
N VAL A 72 6.00 2.78 -11.35
CA VAL A 72 5.84 2.08 -10.08
C VAL A 72 4.41 1.63 -9.87
N TYR A 73 4.23 0.55 -9.14
CA TYR A 73 2.93 0.09 -8.67
C TYR A 73 3.09 -0.68 -7.36
N LEU A 74 1.99 -0.89 -6.64
CA LEU A 74 1.99 -1.60 -5.36
C LEU A 74 1.57 -3.06 -5.52
N ARG A 75 2.18 -3.92 -4.71
CA ARG A 75 1.64 -5.24 -4.36
C ARG A 75 1.43 -5.29 -2.86
N VAL A 76 0.27 -5.72 -2.42
CA VAL A 76 -0.07 -5.80 -1.00
C VAL A 76 -0.32 -7.25 -0.66
N TYR A 77 0.32 -7.74 0.38
CA TYR A 77 0.20 -9.12 0.83
C TYR A 77 -0.37 -9.15 2.24
N ASP A 78 -1.22 -10.13 2.51
CA ASP A 78 -1.52 -10.56 3.87
C ASP A 78 -0.23 -11.03 4.55
N PHE A 79 0.13 -10.43 5.67
CA PHE A 79 1.44 -10.67 6.29
C PHE A 79 1.61 -12.11 6.80
N ASN A 80 0.52 -12.73 7.28
CA ASN A 80 0.57 -14.04 7.91
C ASN A 80 0.57 -15.17 6.88
N THR A 81 -0.26 -15.04 5.85
CA THR A 81 -0.49 -16.07 4.83
C THR A 81 0.34 -15.87 3.56
N ASN A 82 0.95 -14.69 3.39
CA ASN A 82 1.66 -14.28 2.18
C ASN A 82 0.79 -14.30 0.91
N ARG A 83 -0.55 -14.31 1.09
CA ARG A 83 -1.53 -14.21 0.01
C ARG A 83 -1.54 -12.76 -0.51
N ILE A 84 -1.47 -12.58 -1.83
CA ILE A 84 -1.63 -11.26 -2.44
C ILE A 84 -3.08 -10.79 -2.34
N LEU A 85 -3.26 -9.52 -2.00
CA LEU A 85 -4.55 -8.87 -1.80
C LEU A 85 -4.89 -8.00 -3.00
N SER A 86 -6.11 -8.15 -3.53
CA SER A 86 -6.66 -7.30 -4.58
C SER A 86 -5.72 -7.05 -5.78
N GLU A 87 -4.88 -8.04 -6.12
CA GLU A 87 -3.69 -7.90 -6.98
C GLU A 87 -3.94 -7.07 -8.25
N LYS A 88 -4.93 -7.47 -9.05
CA LYS A 88 -5.23 -6.81 -10.34
C LYS A 88 -5.69 -5.37 -10.15
N GLU A 89 -6.52 -5.14 -9.12
CA GLU A 89 -7.09 -3.82 -8.82
C GLU A 89 -6.00 -2.89 -8.28
N ILE A 90 -5.27 -3.32 -7.25
CA ILE A 90 -4.21 -2.52 -6.65
C ILE A 90 -3.11 -2.21 -7.67
N LYS A 91 -2.65 -3.19 -8.47
CA LYS A 91 -1.65 -2.92 -9.53
C LYS A 91 -2.15 -1.82 -10.48
N LYS A 92 -3.41 -1.90 -10.93
CA LYS A 92 -3.99 -0.90 -11.86
C LYS A 92 -4.15 0.47 -11.20
N GLN A 93 -4.76 0.53 -10.03
CA GLN A 93 -5.11 1.76 -9.32
C GLN A 93 -3.88 2.51 -8.81
N SER A 94 -2.88 1.76 -8.32
CA SER A 94 -1.66 2.34 -7.80
C SER A 94 -0.67 2.74 -8.89
N MET A 95 -0.74 2.26 -10.13
CA MET A 95 0.35 2.49 -11.09
C MET A 95 0.61 3.96 -11.44
N ARG A 96 1.87 4.41 -11.34
CA ARG A 96 2.31 5.79 -11.64
C ARG A 96 3.59 5.79 -12.46
N GLU A 97 3.72 6.76 -13.36
CA GLU A 97 4.97 7.03 -14.06
C GLU A 97 5.97 7.70 -13.11
N VAL A 98 7.22 7.26 -13.17
CA VAL A 98 8.31 7.83 -12.38
C VAL A 98 9.52 8.08 -13.24
N PHE A 99 10.25 9.13 -12.88
CA PHE A 99 11.56 9.45 -13.43
C PHE A 99 12.27 10.43 -12.50
N ASN A 100 13.48 10.09 -12.09
CA ASN A 100 14.35 10.96 -11.32
C ASN A 100 15.82 10.75 -11.76
N PRO A 101 16.43 11.69 -12.50
CA PRO A 101 17.82 11.58 -12.89
C PRO A 101 18.81 11.98 -11.77
N SER A 102 18.32 12.55 -10.66
CA SER A 102 19.13 13.04 -9.54
C SER A 102 19.22 12.02 -8.42
N ASP A 103 20.29 12.08 -7.61
CA ASP A 103 20.40 11.33 -6.36
C ASP A 103 19.62 11.98 -5.21
N GLU A 104 19.02 13.16 -5.42
CA GLU A 104 18.10 13.78 -4.48
C GLU A 104 16.79 12.98 -4.39
N LEU A 105 16.26 12.88 -3.17
CA LEU A 105 15.01 12.17 -2.91
C LEU A 105 13.83 12.96 -3.50
N LYS A 106 13.02 12.30 -4.32
CA LYS A 106 11.85 12.89 -4.98
C LYS A 106 10.58 12.14 -4.60
N GLU A 107 9.53 12.90 -4.28
CA GLU A 107 8.18 12.38 -4.04
C GLU A 107 7.45 12.10 -5.35
N PHE A 108 6.80 10.93 -5.42
CA PHE A 108 5.85 10.54 -6.46
C PHE A 108 4.52 10.22 -5.77
N SER A 109 3.61 11.21 -5.79
CA SER A 109 2.31 11.12 -5.14
C SER A 109 1.26 10.37 -5.96
N SER A 110 0.36 9.66 -5.29
CA SER A 110 -0.81 9.06 -5.94
C SER A 110 -1.79 10.10 -6.50
N GLY A 111 -1.70 11.36 -6.06
CA GLY A 111 -2.53 12.48 -6.51
C GLY A 111 -4.01 12.28 -6.12
N ASP A 112 -4.91 12.47 -7.09
CA ASP A 112 -6.35 12.26 -6.91
C ASP A 112 -6.76 10.78 -6.95
N LYS A 113 -5.84 9.90 -7.33
CA LYS A 113 -6.10 8.46 -7.44
C LYS A 113 -5.79 7.77 -6.12
N ASP A 114 -6.68 6.89 -5.71
CA ASP A 114 -6.59 6.01 -4.56
C ASP A 114 -6.38 4.55 -5.00
N PHE A 115 -6.25 3.65 -4.02
CA PHE A 115 -6.39 2.22 -4.23
C PHE A 115 -7.23 1.59 -3.11
N THR A 116 -7.93 0.51 -3.43
CA THR A 116 -8.81 -0.20 -2.49
C THR A 116 -8.32 -1.63 -2.25
N VAL A 117 -8.30 -2.03 -0.98
CA VAL A 117 -8.09 -3.41 -0.54
C VAL A 117 -9.46 -4.03 -0.27
N LYS A 118 -9.87 -4.99 -1.10
CA LYS A 118 -11.22 -5.59 -1.06
C LYS A 118 -11.35 -6.76 -0.07
N GLU A 119 -10.25 -7.15 0.56
CA GLU A 119 -10.22 -8.28 1.48
C GLU A 119 -10.45 -7.81 2.92
N GLY A 120 -11.57 -8.21 3.50
CA GLY A 120 -11.97 -7.89 4.87
C GLY A 120 -13.22 -7.02 4.91
N ASP A 121 -13.63 -6.65 6.12
CA ASP A 121 -14.77 -5.76 6.36
C ASP A 121 -14.31 -4.50 7.10
N TRP A 122 -15.14 -3.46 7.09
CA TRP A 122 -14.87 -2.22 7.80
C TRP A 122 -14.66 -2.46 9.30
N GLY A 123 -13.56 -1.94 9.83
CA GLY A 123 -13.19 -2.11 11.23
C GLY A 123 -12.34 -3.36 11.49
N ASP A 124 -12.21 -4.28 10.53
CA ASP A 124 -11.31 -5.44 10.64
C ASP A 124 -9.91 -5.08 10.15
N TYR A 125 -8.97 -4.91 11.06
CA TYR A 125 -7.58 -4.60 10.69
C TYR A 125 -6.69 -5.82 10.78
N TYR A 126 -5.68 -5.85 9.92
CA TYR A 126 -4.72 -6.92 9.83
C TYR A 126 -3.37 -6.43 9.33
N GLY A 127 -2.33 -7.19 9.66
CA GLY A 127 -0.99 -6.92 9.18
C GLY A 127 -0.85 -7.21 7.70
N SER A 128 -0.23 -6.29 6.99
CA SER A 128 0.07 -6.40 5.57
C SER A 128 1.54 -6.09 5.28
N ARG A 129 2.05 -6.67 4.20
CA ARG A 129 3.33 -6.29 3.59
C ARG A 129 3.02 -5.54 2.30
N VAL A 130 3.40 -4.27 2.24
CA VAL A 130 3.25 -3.41 1.07
C VAL A 130 4.59 -3.35 0.36
N GLU A 131 4.61 -3.72 -0.92
CA GLU A 131 5.78 -3.70 -1.77
C GLU A 131 5.59 -2.69 -2.91
N VAL A 132 6.61 -1.86 -3.14
CA VAL A 132 6.70 -1.01 -4.32
C VAL A 132 7.49 -1.75 -5.38
N TRP A 133 6.87 -1.99 -6.52
CA TRP A 133 7.48 -2.63 -7.69
C TRP A 133 7.68 -1.61 -8.80
N PHE A 134 8.79 -1.73 -9.51
CA PHE A 134 9.14 -0.91 -10.65
C PHE A 134 9.14 -1.72 -11.93
N GLN A 135 8.52 -1.17 -12.96
CA GLN A 135 8.48 -1.65 -14.33
C GLN A 135 9.22 -0.64 -15.21
N PRO A 136 10.44 -0.95 -15.68
CA PRO A 136 11.18 -0.10 -16.60
C PRO A 136 10.40 0.13 -17.91
N ASP A 137 10.57 1.29 -18.54
CA ASP A 137 10.04 1.52 -19.90
C ASP A 137 10.79 0.70 -20.95
N ASN A 138 12.05 0.33 -20.68
CA ASN A 138 12.81 -0.57 -21.53
C ASN A 138 12.27 -2.01 -21.39
N PRO A 139 11.65 -2.60 -22.43
CA PRO A 139 11.01 -3.91 -22.33
C PRO A 139 12.01 -5.06 -22.12
N ASN A 140 13.32 -4.82 -22.29
CA ASN A 140 14.37 -5.81 -22.05
C ASN A 140 14.80 -5.88 -20.58
N GLU A 141 14.35 -4.94 -19.74
CA GLU A 141 14.70 -4.90 -18.33
C GLU A 141 13.55 -5.49 -17.49
N PRO A 142 13.83 -6.42 -16.56
CA PRO A 142 12.80 -7.05 -15.77
C PRO A 142 12.20 -6.09 -14.74
N GLU A 143 10.94 -6.33 -14.37
CA GLU A 143 10.35 -5.69 -13.20
C GLU A 143 11.14 -6.05 -11.93
N ARG A 144 11.26 -5.11 -10.99
CA ARG A 144 11.99 -5.31 -9.73
C ARG A 144 11.31 -4.64 -8.54
N LYS A 145 11.48 -5.22 -7.35
CA LYS A 145 11.03 -4.61 -6.10
C LYS A 145 12.00 -3.48 -5.69
N LEU A 146 11.47 -2.34 -5.29
CA LEU A 146 12.23 -1.19 -4.78
C LEU A 146 12.16 -1.06 -3.27
N ILE A 147 10.95 -1.11 -2.71
CA ILE A 147 10.68 -0.84 -1.29
C ILE A 147 9.74 -1.93 -0.75
N GLU A 148 9.91 -2.27 0.52
CA GLU A 148 9.00 -3.11 1.29
C GLU A 148 8.78 -2.50 2.66
N LYS A 149 7.51 -2.36 3.06
CA LYS A 149 7.13 -1.84 4.37
C LYS A 149 5.84 -2.49 4.86
N ASN A 150 5.79 -2.80 6.15
CA ASN A 150 4.62 -3.45 6.74
C ASN A 150 3.65 -2.41 7.31
N TYR A 151 2.36 -2.60 7.04
CA TYR A 151 1.29 -1.73 7.49
C TYR A 151 0.18 -2.51 8.19
N ILE A 152 -0.42 -1.93 9.23
CA ILE A 152 -1.74 -2.37 9.70
C ILE A 152 -2.77 -1.69 8.81
N ILE A 153 -3.52 -2.47 8.04
CA ILE A 153 -4.57 -1.97 7.13
C ILE A 153 -5.89 -2.67 7.43
N GLN A 154 -6.97 -2.15 6.88
CA GLN A 154 -8.29 -2.80 6.81
C GLN A 154 -8.76 -2.97 5.36
N GLY A 155 -9.80 -3.76 5.15
CA GLY A 155 -10.47 -3.97 3.87
C GLY A 155 -11.73 -3.10 3.66
N ASN A 156 -12.30 -3.20 2.45
CA ASN A 156 -13.58 -2.63 2.03
C ASN A 156 -14.49 -3.71 1.46
#